data_AF-A0A1G8VJB9-F1
#
_entry.id   AF-A0A1G8VJB9-F1
#
_cell.length_a   1.000
_cell.length_b   1.000
_cell.length_c   1.000
_cell.angle_alpha   90.00
_cell.angle_beta   90.00
_cell.angle_gamma   90.00
#
_symmetry.space_group_name_H-M   'P 1'
#
loop_
_entity.id
_entity.type
_entity.pdbx_description
1 polymer ?
#
loop_
_entity_poly.entity_id
_entity_poly.type
_entity_poly.pdbx_seq_one_letter_code
_entity_poly.pdbx_strand_id
1 'polypeptide(L)'
;MTRRTARIERGATTRESILRTAVRLFAEHGMYAVSNRRISEVAELGNSAAVGYHFGTKDELVRAIAHQHGERIEYIRVNVFPEAAGSTELRERG
;
A
#
# COMPACT_ATOMS: atom_id res chain seq x y z
N MET A 1 -29.85 1.76 -8.25
CA MET A 1 -28.44 2.21 -8.31
C MET A 1 -27.98 2.26 -9.77
N THR A 2 -27.35 3.35 -10.19
CA THR A 2 -26.90 3.55 -11.59
C THR A 2 -25.64 2.73 -11.87
N ARG A 3 -25.52 2.15 -13.07
CA ARG A 3 -24.39 1.30 -13.51
C ARG A 3 -23.00 1.95 -13.28
N ARG A 4 -22.93 3.28 -13.26
CA ARG A 4 -21.72 4.07 -12.98
C ARG A 4 -21.28 3.95 -11.51
N THR A 5 -22.19 4.04 -10.55
CA THR A 5 -21.90 3.95 -9.12
C THR A 5 -21.31 2.58 -8.77
N ALA A 6 -21.93 1.50 -9.25
CA ALA A 6 -21.45 0.15 -9.02
C ALA A 6 -20.05 -0.12 -9.61
N ARG A 7 -19.67 0.57 -10.69
CA ARG A 7 -18.31 0.47 -11.25
C ARG A 7 -17.28 1.18 -10.38
N ILE A 8 -17.64 2.33 -9.83
CA ILE A 8 -16.78 3.10 -8.92
C ILE A 8 -16.52 2.29 -7.65
N GLU A 9 -17.58 1.71 -7.05
CA GLU A 9 -17.48 0.87 -5.85
C GLU A 9 -16.57 -0.34 -6.09
N ARG A 10 -16.77 -1.09 -7.18
CA ARG A 10 -15.88 -2.22 -7.53
C ARG A 10 -14.43 -1.79 -7.71
N GLY A 11 -14.21 -0.62 -8.33
CA GLY A 11 -12.87 -0.05 -8.49
C GLY A 11 -12.23 0.28 -7.13
N ALA A 12 -13.00 0.82 -6.19
CA ALA A 12 -12.54 1.10 -4.83
C ALA A 12 -12.22 -0.19 -4.04
N THR A 13 -13.09 -1.20 -4.10
CA THR A 13 -12.85 -2.50 -3.46
C THR A 13 -11.59 -3.18 -4.02
N THR A 14 -11.40 -3.13 -5.33
CA THR A 14 -10.20 -3.68 -5.99
C THR A 14 -8.95 -2.94 -5.55
N ARG A 15 -9.01 -1.60 -5.51
CA ARG A 15 -7.92 -0.75 -5.04
C ARG A 15 -7.51 -1.11 -3.61
N GLU A 16 -8.47 -1.30 -2.72
CA GLU A 16 -8.20 -1.66 -1.32
C GLU A 16 -7.57 -3.07 -1.21
N SER A 17 -8.08 -4.05 -1.96
CA SER A 17 -7.53 -5.41 -1.99
C SER A 17 -6.05 -5.42 -2.40
N ILE A 18 -5.70 -4.62 -3.42
CA ILE A 18 -4.31 -4.46 -3.87
C ILE A 18 -3.45 -3.89 -2.74
N LEU A 19 -3.89 -2.83 -2.06
CA LEU A 19 -3.12 -2.19 -1.00
C LEU A 19 -2.85 -3.13 0.16
N ARG A 20 -3.88 -3.84 0.65
CA ARG A 20 -3.72 -4.80 1.75
C ARG A 20 -2.75 -5.93 1.38
N THR A 21 -2.91 -6.48 0.18
CA THR A 21 -2.06 -7.57 -0.30
C THR A 21 -0.61 -7.12 -0.48
N ALA A 22 -0.40 -5.93 -1.04
CA ALA A 22 0.92 -5.36 -1.25
C ALA A 22 1.66 -5.13 0.07
N VAL A 23 1.01 -4.51 1.07
CA VAL A 23 1.59 -4.30 2.41
C VAL A 23 2.05 -5.63 3.01
N ARG A 24 1.18 -6.65 2.99
CA ARG A 24 1.50 -7.98 3.52
C ARG A 24 2.71 -8.60 2.81
N LEU A 25 2.70 -8.64 1.47
CA LEU A 25 3.78 -9.26 0.71
C LEU A 25 5.10 -8.51 0.89
N PHE A 26 5.08 -7.17 0.94
CA PHE A 26 6.28 -6.38 1.19
C PHE A 26 6.86 -6.63 2.58
N ALA A 27 6.01 -6.81 3.60
CA ALA A 27 6.44 -7.14 4.95
C ALA A 27 7.02 -8.56 5.05
N GLU A 28 6.43 -9.54 4.36
CA GLU A 28 6.84 -10.95 4.44
C GLU A 28 8.06 -11.27 3.58
N HIS A 29 8.26 -10.58 2.45
CA HIS A 29 9.26 -10.95 1.45
C HIS A 29 10.24 -9.84 1.11
N GLY A 30 10.05 -8.64 1.67
CA GLY A 30 10.82 -7.46 1.32
C GLY A 30 10.35 -6.82 0.02
N MET A 31 10.59 -5.51 -0.07
CA MET A 31 10.07 -4.69 -1.16
C MET A 31 10.58 -5.13 -2.53
N TYR A 32 11.87 -5.43 -2.68
CA TYR A 32 12.48 -5.76 -3.98
C TYR A 32 12.02 -7.12 -4.55
N ALA A 33 11.67 -8.08 -3.70
CA ALA A 33 11.29 -9.43 -4.12
C ALA A 33 9.85 -9.57 -4.63
N VAL A 34 9.02 -8.53 -4.44
CA VAL A 34 7.58 -8.57 -4.78
C VAL A 34 7.31 -7.74 -6.02
N SER A 35 6.74 -8.35 -7.06
CA SER A 35 6.33 -7.66 -8.30
C SER A 35 4.84 -7.31 -8.30
N ASN A 36 4.43 -6.34 -9.13
CA ASN A 36 3.03 -6.00 -9.33
C ASN A 36 2.20 -7.20 -9.82
N ARG A 37 2.80 -8.06 -10.64
CA ARG A 37 2.18 -9.30 -11.09
C ARG A 37 1.89 -10.25 -9.91
N ARG A 38 2.87 -10.47 -9.03
CA ARG A 38 2.70 -11.33 -7.85
C ARG A 38 1.62 -10.78 -6.91
N ILE A 39 1.54 -9.46 -6.77
CA ILE A 39 0.47 -8.81 -6.00
C ILE A 39 -0.90 -9.10 -6.63
N SER A 40 -1.05 -8.95 -7.96
CA SER A 40 -2.30 -9.27 -8.66
C SER A 40 -2.71 -10.74 -8.49
N GLU A 41 -1.76 -11.67 -8.58
CA GLU A 41 -2.00 -13.10 -8.42
C GLU A 41 -2.49 -13.44 -7.00
N VAL A 42 -1.81 -12.93 -5.98
CA VAL A 42 -2.16 -13.18 -4.57
C VAL A 42 -3.44 -12.45 -4.15
N ALA A 43 -3.72 -11.29 -4.74
CA ALA A 43 -4.96 -10.55 -4.51
C ALA A 43 -6.17 -11.17 -5.26
N GLU A 44 -5.96 -12.32 -5.93
CA GLU A 44 -6.96 -13.06 -6.72
C GLU A 44 -7.65 -12.17 -7.77
N LEU A 45 -6.91 -11.18 -8.27
CA LEU A 45 -7.39 -10.33 -9.33
C LEU A 45 -7.22 -11.12 -10.62
N GLY A 46 -8.32 -11.55 -11.22
CA GLY A 46 -8.34 -12.27 -12.51
C GLY A 46 -7.70 -11.51 -13.68
N ASN A 47 -7.05 -10.36 -13.42
CA ASN A 47 -6.26 -9.58 -14.35
C ASN A 47 -4.92 -9.19 -13.70
N SER A 48 -3.82 -9.69 -14.25
CA SER A 48 -2.44 -9.35 -13.84
C SER A 48 -2.05 -7.89 -14.08
N ALA A 49 -2.82 -7.16 -14.90
CA ALA A 49 -2.63 -5.74 -15.14
C ALA A 49 -3.39 -4.85 -14.12
N ALA A 50 -4.20 -5.43 -13.22
CA ALA A 50 -5.04 -4.65 -12.29
C ALA A 50 -4.21 -3.71 -11.41
N VAL A 51 -3.06 -4.17 -10.89
CA VAL A 51 -2.18 -3.31 -10.09
C VAL A 51 -1.64 -2.13 -10.91
N GLY A 52 -1.18 -2.40 -12.13
CA GLY A 52 -0.71 -1.34 -13.04
C GLY A 52 -1.81 -0.36 -13.46
N TYR A 53 -3.04 -0.83 -13.62
CA TYR A 53 -4.18 0.03 -13.93
C TYR A 53 -4.54 0.97 -12.77
N HIS A 54 -4.50 0.47 -11.53
CA HIS A 54 -4.91 1.24 -10.35
C HIS A 54 -3.81 2.15 -9.78
N PHE A 55 -2.55 1.79 -9.98
CA PHE A 55 -1.42 2.46 -9.34
C PHE A 55 -0.29 2.82 -10.30
N GLY A 56 -0.33 2.39 -11.56
CA GLY A 56 0.78 2.61 -12.49
C GLY A 56 2.00 1.78 -12.09
N THR A 57 2.98 2.43 -11.50
CA THR A 57 4.27 1.87 -11.11
C THR A 57 4.26 1.32 -9.68
N LYS A 58 5.28 0.51 -9.36
CA LYS A 58 5.50 0.01 -7.99
C LYS A 58 5.77 1.16 -7.01
N ASP A 59 6.47 2.20 -7.45
CA ASP A 59 6.77 3.36 -6.60
C ASP A 59 5.50 4.16 -6.27
N GLU A 60 4.59 4.29 -7.24
CA GLU A 60 3.28 4.92 -7.03
C GLU A 60 2.38 4.09 -6.12
N LEU A 61 2.39 2.77 -6.25
CA LEU A 61 1.73 1.87 -5.29
C LEU A 61 2.26 2.09 -3.87
N VAL A 62 3.57 2.20 -3.72
CA VAL A 62 4.21 2.39 -2.41
C VAL A 62 3.89 3.77 -1.84
N ARG A 63 3.89 4.81 -2.67
CA ARG A 63 3.40 6.15 -2.26
C ARG A 63 1.95 6.10 -1.82
N ALA A 64 1.09 5.35 -2.50
CA ALA A 64 -0.31 5.19 -2.12
C ALA A 64 -0.47 4.46 -0.78
N ILE A 65 0.34 3.42 -0.54
CA ILE A 65 0.41 2.73 0.76
C ILE A 65 0.85 3.72 1.85
N ALA A 66 1.96 4.44 1.61
CA ALA A 66 2.50 5.40 2.55
C ALA A 66 1.50 6.52 2.86
N HIS A 67 0.74 7.01 1.88
CA HIS A 67 -0.31 8.00 2.09
C HIS A 67 -1.51 7.44 2.87
N GLN A 68 -1.95 6.21 2.56
CA GLN A 68 -3.06 5.56 3.27
C GLN A 68 -2.72 5.30 4.75
N HIS A 69 -1.46 4.95 5.02
CA HIS A 69 -1.00 4.64 6.36
C HIS A 69 -0.33 5.81 7.07
N GLY A 70 0.05 6.88 6.36
CA GLY A 70 0.77 8.03 6.89
C GLY A 70 0.03 8.69 8.04
N GLU A 71 -1.25 9.00 7.85
CA GLU A 71 -2.09 9.57 8.92
C GLU A 71 -2.17 8.66 10.15
N ARG A 72 -2.22 7.33 9.95
CA ARG A 72 -2.28 6.36 11.06
C ARG A 72 -0.94 6.20 11.76
N ILE A 73 0.15 6.19 11.00
CA ILE A 73 1.51 6.09 11.53
C ILE A 73 1.85 7.36 12.29
N GLU A 74 1.55 8.53 11.74
CA GLU A 74 1.72 9.81 12.44
C GLU A 74 0.87 9.90 13.69
N TYR A 75 -0.39 9.46 13.62
CA TYR A 75 -1.24 9.38 14.81
C TYR A 75 -0.61 8.51 15.91
N ILE A 76 -0.11 7.32 15.56
CA ILE A 76 0.56 6.41 16.50
C ILE A 76 1.86 7.02 17.02
N ARG A 77 2.69 7.63 16.16
CA ARG A 77 3.94 8.29 16.58
C ARG A 77 3.68 9.42 17.57
N VAL A 78 2.72 10.29 17.28
CA VAL A 78 2.45 11.49 18.09
C VAL A 78 1.70 11.14 19.37
N ASN A 79 0.76 10.19 19.33
CA ASN A 79 -0.19 9.97 20.44
C ASN A 79 0.06 8.69 21.24
N VAL A 80 0.72 7.69 20.66
CA VAL A 80 0.92 6.37 21.30
C VAL A 80 2.39 6.15 21.69
N PHE A 81 3.34 6.68 20.90
CA PHE A 81 4.78 6.57 21.17
C PHE A 81 5.52 7.92 21.05
N PRO A 82 5.23 8.91 21.93
CA PRO A 82 5.80 10.25 21.82
C PRO A 82 7.34 10.28 21.85
N GLU A 83 7.97 9.32 22.54
CA GLU A 83 9.44 9.16 22.61
C GLU A 83 10.07 8.78 21.25
N ALA A 84 9.32 8.10 20.37
CA ALA A 84 9.79 7.71 19.04
C ALA A 84 9.70 8.85 18.01
N ALA A 85 8.98 9.93 18.33
CA ALA A 85 8.90 11.11 17.46
C ALA A 85 10.19 11.95 17.47
N GLY A 86 11.03 11.82 18.51
CA GLY A 86 12.30 12.54 18.64
C GLY A 86 13.52 11.84 18.04
N SER A 87 13.42 10.55 17.70
CA SER A 87 14.57 9.74 17.29
C SER A 87 14.81 9.79 15.77
N THR A 88 15.28 10.95 15.29
CA THR A 88 15.86 11.09 13.93
C THR A 88 17.34 10.64 13.87
N GLU A 89 17.91 10.13 14.98
CA GLU A 89 19.32 9.71 15.08
C GLU A 89 19.63 8.30 14.52
N LEU A 90 19.07 7.93 13.35
CA LEU A 90 19.41 6.65 12.71
C LEU A 90 20.26 6.78 11.44
N ARG A 91 21.06 7.84 11.30
CA ARG A 91 21.96 7.94 10.15
C ARG A 91 23.30 8.63 10.37
N GLU A 92 24.02 8.29 11.44
CA GLU A 92 25.45 8.63 11.55
C GLU A 92 26.27 7.50 12.16
N ARG A 93 26.40 6.38 11.42
CA ARG A 93 27.57 5.48 11.56
C ARG A 93 27.85 4.80 10.22
N GLY A 94 28.76 5.38 9.47
CA GLY A 94 29.44 4.82 8.30
C GLY A 94 30.78 5.52 8.17
#